data_AF-A0AAD7SYL3-F1
#
_entry.id   AF-A0AAD7SYL3-F1
#
_cell.length_a   1.000
_cell.length_b   1.000
_cell.length_c   1.000
_cell.angle_alpha   90.00
_cell.angle_beta   90.00
_cell.angle_gamma   90.00
#
_symmetry.space_group_name_H-M   'P 1'
#
loop_
_entity.id
_entity.type
_entity.pdbx_description
1 polymer ?
#
loop_
_entity_poly.entity_id
_entity_poly.type
_entity_poly.pdbx_seq_one_letter_code
_entity_poly.pdbx_strand_id
1 'polypeptide(L)'
;MASRNIVVSCRKLTGLQVRGFYSDKIIPLPVTYSREFIPANRDHIPTPETAKAWPHLEHLANEIAPQQSCDVGLLIGYNCPQALVPRQVVSGEENQPFAQRTDLGWSVVGYGNPCLDYGDAIGVSHQVIVKQVMPGLQSSSNLTSEVHYVCRTQIKEVVLPADVIKVLESDFVERASEDSHMSQEDLLFLSKMEKGIRLKDDGHYEMPLPFKKGRPNLPDNKVCAIHRLRCLERKLKRNKQYHKDYKTFMDERP
;
A
#
# COMPACT_ATOMS: atom_id res chain seq x y z
N MET A 1 3.92 9.16 -7.68
CA MET A 1 5.13 8.44 -8.13
C MET A 1 6.35 9.29 -7.78
N ALA A 2 7.20 8.85 -6.85
CA ALA A 2 8.44 9.56 -6.54
C ALA A 2 9.61 8.81 -7.19
N SER A 3 10.35 9.50 -8.04
CA SER A 3 11.58 9.04 -8.68
C SER A 3 12.69 8.82 -7.64
N ARG A 4 13.65 7.95 -7.96
CA ARG A 4 14.68 7.33 -7.11
C ARG A 4 15.58 8.32 -6.33
N ASN A 5 15.55 9.63 -6.63
CA ASN A 5 16.47 10.65 -6.11
C ASN A 5 15.80 11.95 -5.61
N ILE A 6 14.49 11.97 -5.35
CA ILE A 6 13.85 13.20 -4.85
C ILE A 6 14.11 13.32 -3.34
N VAL A 7 15.09 14.15 -2.97
CA VAL A 7 15.26 14.61 -1.59
C VAL A 7 14.10 15.52 -1.26
N VAL A 8 13.28 15.11 -0.29
CA VAL A 8 12.16 15.92 0.17
C VAL A 8 12.58 16.64 1.43
N SER A 9 12.57 17.97 1.38
CA SER A 9 12.76 18.79 2.56
C SER A 9 11.61 18.53 3.55
N CYS A 10 11.94 18.00 4.72
CA CYS A 10 10.98 17.71 5.78
C CYS A 10 11.46 18.39 7.07
N ARG A 11 10.53 18.94 7.85
CA ARG A 11 10.81 19.43 9.19
C ARG A 11 10.53 18.31 10.19
N LYS A 12 11.46 18.13 11.13
CA LYS A 12 11.27 17.25 12.28
C LYS A 12 10.51 18.02 13.36
N LEU A 13 9.39 17.47 13.81
CA LEU A 13 8.54 18.03 14.85
C LEU A 13 8.52 17.08 16.05
N THR A 14 8.53 17.67 17.25
CA THR A 14 8.56 16.95 18.54
C THR A 14 7.53 17.55 19.49
N GLY A 15 6.99 16.72 20.40
CA GLY A 15 6.05 17.18 21.42
C GLY A 15 4.61 17.40 20.92
N LEU A 16 4.27 16.89 19.73
CA LEU A 16 2.88 16.89 19.28
C LEU A 16 2.03 15.95 20.13
N GLN A 17 0.79 16.33 20.32
CA GLN A 17 -0.22 15.57 21.05
C GLN A 17 -1.53 15.61 20.28
N VAL A 18 -2.30 14.52 20.36
CA VAL A 18 -3.59 14.39 19.70
C VAL A 18 -4.64 13.87 20.68
N ARG A 19 -5.91 14.16 20.40
CA ARG A 19 -7.05 13.62 21.12
C ARG A 19 -8.20 13.38 20.15
N GLY A 20 -9.11 12.48 20.52
CA GLY A 20 -10.35 12.29 19.77
C GLY A 20 -11.27 13.51 19.85
N PHE A 21 -12.17 13.66 18.88
CA PHE A 21 -13.07 14.81 18.81
C PHE A 21 -13.94 14.95 20.08
N TYR A 22 -14.51 13.83 20.53
CA TYR A 22 -15.33 13.71 21.75
C TYR A 22 -14.54 13.17 22.96
N SER A 23 -13.21 13.13 22.90
CA SER A 23 -12.36 12.52 23.93
C SER A 23 -11.43 13.55 24.54
N ASP A 24 -11.32 13.52 25.87
CA ASP A 24 -10.36 14.32 26.63
C ASP A 24 -9.01 13.60 26.78
N LYS A 25 -8.91 12.35 26.33
CA LYS A 25 -7.68 11.56 26.43
C LYS A 25 -6.65 12.09 25.43
N ILE A 26 -5.57 12.64 25.98
CA ILE A 26 -4.43 13.12 25.21
C ILE A 26 -3.43 11.99 24.98
N ILE A 27 -3.05 11.80 23.71
CA ILE A 27 -2.06 10.83 23.27
C ILE A 27 -0.83 11.59 22.77
N PRO A 28 0.34 11.43 23.40
CA PRO A 28 1.57 12.00 22.89
C PRO A 28 1.99 11.26 21.61
N LEU A 29 2.43 12.02 20.61
CA LEU A 29 2.95 11.46 19.38
C LEU A 29 4.48 11.33 19.45
N PRO A 30 5.05 10.29 18.81
CA PRO A 30 6.48 10.22 18.58
C PRO A 30 6.94 11.37 17.66
N VAL A 31 8.24 11.42 17.36
CA VAL A 31 8.78 12.34 16.36
C VAL A 31 7.97 12.25 15.06
N THR A 32 7.49 13.40 14.58
CA THR A 32 6.72 13.51 13.34
C THR A 32 7.51 14.29 12.30
N TYR A 33 7.21 14.05 11.03
CA TYR A 33 7.87 14.69 9.90
C TYR A 33 6.85 15.41 9.04
N SER A 34 7.14 16.65 8.66
CA SER A 34 6.23 17.44 7.84
C SER A 34 6.35 17.09 6.36
N ARG A 35 5.23 17.22 5.64
CA ARG A 35 5.13 17.20 4.17
C ARG A 35 4.28 18.39 3.75
N GLU A 36 4.55 18.97 2.58
CA GLU A 36 3.73 20.06 2.03
C GLU A 36 2.31 19.60 1.65
N PHE A 37 2.17 18.31 1.30
CA PHE A 37 0.91 17.74 0.86
C PHE A 37 0.75 16.31 1.35
N ILE A 38 -0.46 16.00 1.83
CA ILE A 38 -0.90 14.65 2.21
C ILE A 38 -2.03 14.25 1.26
N PRO A 39 -1.84 13.23 0.41
CA PRO A 39 -2.91 12.74 -0.45
C PRO A 39 -3.97 12.04 0.40
N ALA A 40 -5.14 12.65 0.51
CA ALA A 40 -6.30 12.07 1.16
C ALA A 40 -7.58 12.41 0.37
N ASN A 41 -8.39 11.38 0.10
CA ASN A 41 -9.72 11.60 -0.45
C ASN A 41 -10.71 11.86 0.70
N ARG A 42 -11.36 13.03 0.69
CA ARG A 42 -12.32 13.41 1.73
C ARG A 42 -13.60 12.59 1.67
N ASP A 43 -13.94 12.05 0.51
CA ASP A 43 -15.11 11.18 0.31
C ASP A 43 -14.98 9.83 1.04
N HIS A 44 -13.76 9.46 1.46
CA HIS A 44 -13.49 8.24 2.22
C HIS A 44 -13.56 8.45 3.74
N ILE A 45 -13.78 9.69 4.22
CA ILE A 45 -13.89 9.98 5.64
C ILE A 45 -15.31 9.57 6.11
N PRO A 46 -15.44 8.62 7.06
CA PRO A 46 -16.75 8.22 7.56
C PRO A 46 -17.50 9.39 8.19
N THR A 47 -18.77 9.55 7.83
CA THR A 47 -19.68 10.54 8.41
C THR A 47 -20.82 9.87 9.19
N PRO A 48 -21.59 10.60 10.01
CA PRO A 48 -22.82 10.07 10.61
C PRO A 48 -23.77 9.43 9.60
N GLU A 49 -23.88 9.97 8.39
CA GLU A 49 -24.68 9.42 7.30
C GLU A 49 -24.12 8.08 6.80
N THR A 50 -22.79 7.94 6.81
CA THR A 50 -22.12 6.67 6.46
C THR A 50 -22.52 5.57 7.44
N ALA A 51 -22.61 5.86 8.74
CA ALA A 51 -23.09 4.89 9.73
C ALA A 51 -24.59 4.59 9.58
N LYS A 52 -25.43 5.61 9.35
CA LYS A 52 -26.88 5.42 9.15
C LYS A 52 -27.22 4.57 7.93
N ALA A 53 -26.33 4.51 6.94
CA ALA A 53 -26.52 3.67 5.76
C ALA A 53 -26.51 2.16 6.06
N TRP A 54 -26.03 1.76 7.24
CA TRP A 54 -25.90 0.36 7.64
C TRP A 54 -26.68 0.08 8.93
N PRO A 55 -27.66 -0.85 8.92
CA PRO A 55 -28.50 -1.13 10.09
C PRO A 55 -27.72 -1.48 11.36
N HIS A 56 -26.63 -2.24 11.23
CA HIS A 56 -25.78 -2.63 12.36
C HIS A 56 -24.89 -1.49 12.90
N LEU A 57 -24.71 -0.40 12.15
CA LEU A 57 -23.91 0.76 12.55
C LEU A 57 -24.75 1.99 12.89
N GLU A 58 -26.06 1.96 12.66
CA GLU A 58 -26.95 3.12 12.83
C GLU A 58 -26.84 3.75 14.23
N HIS A 59 -26.75 2.91 15.26
CA HIS A 59 -26.60 3.34 16.65
C HIS A 59 -25.30 4.12 16.94
N LEU A 60 -24.29 4.04 16.05
CA LEU A 60 -23.03 4.76 16.16
C LEU A 60 -23.05 6.12 15.46
N ALA A 61 -24.14 6.48 14.75
CA ALA A 61 -24.16 7.69 13.93
C ALA A 61 -23.86 8.98 14.72
N ASN A 62 -24.29 9.07 15.99
CA ASN A 62 -24.03 10.22 16.85
C ASN A 62 -22.64 10.21 17.49
N GLU A 63 -21.95 9.05 17.46
CA GLU A 63 -20.61 8.86 18.02
C GLU A 63 -19.51 9.12 16.98
N ILE A 64 -19.87 9.15 15.69
CA ILE A 64 -18.96 9.53 14.60
C ILE A 64 -18.86 11.06 14.55
N ALA A 65 -17.63 11.56 14.45
CA ALA A 65 -17.39 13.00 14.34
C ALA A 65 -17.93 13.55 13.01
N PRO A 66 -18.59 14.72 13.00
CA PRO A 66 -19.02 15.35 11.75
C PRO A 66 -17.79 15.77 10.93
N GLN A 67 -17.96 15.79 9.60
CA GLN A 67 -16.89 16.19 8.69
C GLN A 67 -16.47 17.64 8.97
N GLN A 68 -15.19 17.85 9.25
CA GLN A 68 -14.62 19.17 9.53
C GLN A 68 -14.26 19.89 8.23
N SER A 69 -14.22 21.24 8.27
CA SER A 69 -13.86 22.09 7.12
C SER A 69 -12.36 22.19 6.87
N CYS A 70 -11.52 21.53 7.66
CA CYS A 70 -10.06 21.52 7.50
C CYS A 70 -9.57 20.35 6.63
N ASP A 71 -8.37 20.53 6.07
CA ASP A 71 -7.65 19.48 5.34
C ASP A 71 -6.98 18.47 6.29
N VAL A 72 -6.65 17.28 5.75
CA VAL A 72 -5.89 16.26 6.48
C VAL A 72 -4.46 16.76 6.69
N GLY A 73 -4.14 17.17 7.92
CA GLY A 73 -2.84 17.72 8.27
C GLY A 73 -1.86 16.71 8.90
N LEU A 74 -2.32 15.54 9.31
CA LEU A 74 -1.50 14.55 10.02
C LEU A 74 -1.92 13.12 9.69
N LEU A 75 -0.94 12.25 9.45
CA LEU A 75 -1.13 10.80 9.37
C LEU A 75 -0.56 10.14 10.62
N ILE A 76 -1.37 9.32 11.27
CA ILE A 76 -0.95 8.51 12.43
C ILE A 76 -0.71 7.09 11.93
N GLY A 77 0.53 6.64 12.01
CA GLY A 77 0.95 5.31 11.59
C GLY A 77 1.27 4.38 12.76
N TYR A 78 1.86 3.23 12.42
CA TYR A 78 2.21 2.17 13.39
C TYR A 78 3.20 2.58 14.47
N ASN A 79 3.91 3.70 14.30
CA ASN A 79 4.79 4.28 15.32
C ASN A 79 4.03 4.88 16.51
N CYS A 80 2.70 4.99 16.45
CA CYS A 80 1.84 5.41 17.55
C CYS A 80 0.78 4.34 17.86
N PRO A 81 1.18 3.15 18.36
CA PRO A 81 0.27 2.01 18.53
C PRO A 81 -0.90 2.33 19.47
N GLN A 82 -0.68 3.16 20.51
CA GLN A 82 -1.72 3.59 21.45
C GLN A 82 -2.94 4.21 20.75
N ALA A 83 -2.73 4.98 19.69
CA ALA A 83 -3.80 5.62 18.93
C ALA A 83 -4.59 4.61 18.08
N LEU A 84 -4.01 3.46 17.76
CA LEU A 84 -4.57 2.45 16.85
C LEU A 84 -5.19 1.26 17.57
N VAL A 85 -4.98 1.12 18.89
CA VAL A 85 -5.51 -0.02 19.66
C VAL A 85 -7.05 -0.05 19.58
N PRO A 86 -7.64 -1.14 19.06
CA PRO A 86 -9.08 -1.36 19.12
C PRO A 86 -9.55 -1.43 20.57
N ARG A 87 -10.55 -0.61 20.93
CA ARG A 87 -11.26 -0.65 22.21
C ARG A 87 -12.56 -1.41 22.11
N GLN A 88 -13.25 -1.27 20.98
CA GLN A 88 -14.49 -1.96 20.64
C GLN A 88 -14.54 -2.17 19.13
N VAL A 89 -15.22 -3.23 18.71
CA VAL A 89 -15.47 -3.55 17.30
C VAL A 89 -16.94 -3.93 17.15
N VAL A 90 -17.60 -3.36 16.14
CA VAL A 90 -18.96 -3.70 15.73
C VAL A 90 -18.89 -4.26 14.32
N SER A 91 -19.08 -5.57 14.20
CA SER A 91 -18.99 -6.28 12.93
C SER A 91 -20.32 -6.26 12.18
N GLY A 92 -20.25 -6.17 10.85
CA GLY A 92 -21.38 -6.52 9.97
C GLY A 92 -21.33 -7.99 9.56
N GLU A 93 -22.21 -8.35 8.63
CA GLU A 93 -22.16 -9.64 7.94
C GLU A 93 -20.98 -9.73 6.96
N GLU A 94 -20.83 -10.87 6.29
CA GLU A 94 -19.77 -11.08 5.31
C GLU A 94 -19.82 -10.00 4.19
N ASN A 95 -18.66 -9.40 3.91
CA ASN A 95 -18.49 -8.28 2.96
C ASN A 95 -19.18 -6.96 3.33
N GLN A 96 -19.75 -6.83 4.53
CA GLN A 96 -20.22 -5.55 5.06
C GLN A 96 -19.09 -4.80 5.79
N PRO A 97 -19.16 -3.46 5.87
CA PRO A 97 -18.21 -2.71 6.67
C PRO A 97 -18.39 -3.00 8.16
N PHE A 98 -17.32 -2.81 8.92
CA PHE A 98 -17.32 -2.90 10.38
C PHE A 98 -16.84 -1.58 10.98
N ALA A 99 -17.28 -1.28 12.19
CA ALA A 99 -16.79 -0.12 12.93
C ALA A 99 -15.80 -0.55 14.00
N GLN A 100 -14.79 0.29 14.23
CA GLN A 100 -13.81 0.12 15.29
C GLN A 100 -13.69 1.41 16.08
N ARG A 101 -13.75 1.29 17.41
CA ARG A 101 -13.46 2.39 18.34
C ARG A 101 -12.02 2.33 18.77
N THR A 102 -11.33 3.45 18.71
CA THR A 102 -10.00 3.66 19.31
C THR A 102 -10.09 4.74 20.40
N ASP A 103 -8.96 5.08 21.02
CA ASP A 103 -8.89 6.22 21.93
C ASP A 103 -9.16 7.58 21.22
N LEU A 104 -9.08 7.62 19.89
CA LEU A 104 -9.37 8.81 19.07
C LEU A 104 -10.84 8.89 18.60
N GLY A 105 -11.65 7.87 18.84
CA GLY A 105 -13.06 7.82 18.45
C GLY A 105 -13.39 6.64 17.54
N TRP A 106 -14.59 6.69 16.96
CA TRP A 106 -15.09 5.67 16.03
C TRP A 106 -14.63 5.91 14.61
N SER A 107 -14.30 4.83 13.92
CA SER A 107 -14.06 4.77 12.48
C SER A 107 -14.83 3.61 11.87
N VAL A 108 -15.20 3.74 10.60
CA VAL A 108 -15.79 2.66 9.80
C VAL A 108 -14.74 2.17 8.81
N VAL A 109 -14.57 0.85 8.72
CA VAL A 109 -13.61 0.17 7.85
C VAL A 109 -14.38 -0.68 6.85
N GLY A 110 -14.15 -0.43 5.56
CA GLY A 110 -14.83 -1.10 4.45
C GLY A 110 -15.33 -0.10 3.41
N TYR A 111 -15.96 -0.59 2.35
CA TYR A 111 -16.47 0.24 1.27
C TYR A 111 -17.75 0.98 1.71
N GLY A 112 -17.74 2.30 1.56
CA GLY A 112 -18.91 3.14 1.79
C GLY A 112 -19.88 3.06 0.61
N ASN A 113 -21.10 2.62 0.91
CA ASN A 113 -22.29 2.63 0.05
C ASN A 113 -22.29 1.63 -1.14
N PRO A 114 -23.20 0.62 -1.17
CA PRO A 114 -23.35 -0.28 -2.32
C PRO A 114 -23.83 0.40 -3.61
N CYS A 115 -24.29 1.66 -3.56
CA CYS A 115 -24.91 2.36 -4.68
C CYS A 115 -24.03 3.42 -5.38
N LEU A 116 -22.80 3.68 -4.93
CA LEU A 116 -21.96 4.73 -5.51
C LEU A 116 -20.66 4.18 -6.07
N ASP A 117 -20.70 3.71 -7.31
CA ASP A 117 -19.54 3.45 -8.16
C ASP A 117 -18.95 4.79 -8.65
N TYR A 118 -18.50 5.64 -7.72
CA TYR A 118 -17.60 6.72 -8.11
C TYR A 118 -16.23 6.07 -8.27
N GLY A 119 -15.85 5.83 -9.52
CA GLY A 119 -14.49 5.47 -9.88
C GLY A 119 -13.53 6.43 -9.18
N ASP A 120 -12.87 5.92 -8.16
CA ASP A 120 -11.93 6.64 -7.31
C ASP A 120 -10.94 7.38 -8.22
N ALA A 121 -10.76 8.69 -8.02
CA ALA A 121 -9.78 9.46 -8.77
C ALA A 121 -8.34 8.93 -8.55
N ILE A 122 -8.13 8.21 -7.44
CA ILE A 122 -6.88 7.54 -7.08
C ILE A 122 -6.89 6.05 -7.50
N GLY A 123 -8.06 5.51 -7.89
CA GLY A 123 -8.28 4.10 -8.15
C GLY A 123 -8.19 3.30 -6.85
N VAL A 124 -9.16 2.41 -6.64
CA VAL A 124 -9.07 1.43 -5.55
C VAL A 124 -7.92 0.47 -5.85
N SER A 125 -6.71 0.85 -5.41
CA SER A 125 -5.52 0.06 -5.65
C SER A 125 -5.51 -1.11 -4.67
N HIS A 126 -5.91 -2.28 -5.16
CA HIS A 126 -5.57 -3.56 -4.55
C HIS A 126 -4.07 -3.90 -4.72
N GLN A 127 -3.30 -3.01 -5.34
CA GLN A 127 -1.86 -3.17 -5.53
C GLN A 127 -1.12 -2.65 -4.30
N VAL A 128 -0.81 -3.55 -3.38
CA VAL A 128 0.31 -3.37 -2.46
C VAL A 128 1.58 -3.48 -3.33
N ILE A 129 2.17 -2.35 -3.71
CA ILE A 129 3.47 -2.35 -4.40
C ILE A 129 4.55 -2.54 -3.33
N VAL A 130 4.91 -3.79 -3.07
CA VAL A 130 6.13 -4.12 -2.34
C VAL A 130 7.27 -4.05 -3.34
N LYS A 131 8.13 -3.03 -3.23
CA LYS A 131 9.38 -2.95 -3.99
C LYS A 131 10.53 -3.30 -3.07
N GLN A 132 10.95 -4.56 -3.12
CA GLN A 132 12.22 -4.97 -2.51
C GLN A 132 13.35 -4.26 -3.24
N VAL A 133 14.16 -3.50 -2.50
CA VAL A 133 15.34 -2.81 -3.01
C VAL A 133 16.53 -3.73 -2.83
N MET A 134 16.93 -4.43 -3.89
CA MET A 134 18.22 -5.12 -3.89
C MET A 134 19.32 -4.09 -4.19
N PRO A 135 20.40 -4.01 -3.38
CA PRO A 135 21.62 -3.35 -3.82
C PRO A 135 22.15 -4.09 -5.05
N GLY A 136 22.70 -3.36 -6.02
CA GLY A 136 23.22 -3.97 -7.25
C GLY A 136 24.34 -4.96 -6.93
N LEU A 137 24.15 -6.23 -7.27
CA LEU A 137 25.20 -7.24 -7.12
C LEU A 137 25.94 -7.41 -8.45
N GLN A 138 27.27 -7.34 -8.35
CA GLN A 138 28.17 -7.79 -9.40
C GLN A 138 28.04 -9.30 -9.57
N SER A 139 27.98 -9.74 -10.83
CA SER A 139 27.79 -11.13 -11.20
C SER A 139 29.00 -11.99 -10.84
N SER A 140 28.83 -12.92 -9.90
CA SER A 140 29.48 -14.24 -9.97
C SER A 140 29.00 -15.15 -8.84
N SER A 141 28.31 -16.24 -9.15
CA SER A 141 28.59 -17.57 -8.57
C SER A 141 27.71 -18.64 -9.22
N ASN A 142 28.31 -19.81 -9.41
CA ASN A 142 27.72 -20.97 -10.09
C ASN A 142 26.55 -21.56 -9.29
N LEU A 143 25.41 -21.80 -9.95
CA LEU A 143 24.23 -22.41 -9.33
C LEU A 143 24.53 -23.83 -8.82
N THR A 144 24.47 -24.03 -7.50
CA THR A 144 24.46 -25.37 -6.91
C THR A 144 23.04 -25.95 -7.01
N SER A 145 22.90 -27.12 -7.65
CA SER A 145 21.62 -27.78 -7.93
C SER A 145 21.02 -28.53 -6.72
N GLU A 146 21.58 -28.40 -5.52
CA GLU A 146 21.11 -29.07 -4.31
C GLU A 146 20.35 -28.11 -3.38
N VAL A 147 19.14 -28.52 -3.01
CA VAL A 147 18.30 -27.79 -2.05
C VAL A 147 18.45 -28.47 -0.69
N HIS A 148 19.08 -27.78 0.27
CA HIS A 148 19.16 -28.26 1.65
C HIS A 148 17.89 -27.89 2.42
N TYR A 149 17.13 -28.89 2.85
CA TYR A 149 16.05 -28.71 3.81
C TYR A 149 16.59 -28.83 5.23
N VAL A 150 16.53 -27.74 6.00
CA VAL A 150 16.88 -27.77 7.43
C VAL A 150 15.59 -27.83 8.25
N CYS A 151 15.20 -29.03 8.69
CA CYS A 151 14.20 -29.19 9.73
C CYS A 151 14.92 -29.35 11.08
N ARG A 152 15.08 -28.24 11.83
CA ARG A 152 15.63 -28.28 13.19
C ARG A 152 14.54 -28.75 14.17
N THR A 153 14.53 -30.03 14.50
CA THR A 153 13.57 -30.64 15.45
C THR A 153 14.06 -30.71 16.90
N GLN A 154 15.26 -30.19 17.20
CA GLN A 154 15.79 -30.18 18.56
C GLN A 154 16.36 -28.81 18.90
N ILE A 155 15.64 -28.07 19.75
CA ILE A 155 16.12 -26.83 20.36
C ILE A 155 16.93 -27.24 21.59
N LYS A 156 18.24 -27.05 21.54
CA LYS A 156 19.09 -27.12 22.73
C LYS A 156 19.04 -25.74 23.37
N GLU A 157 18.28 -25.58 24.45
CA GLU A 157 18.34 -24.37 25.27
C GLU A 157 19.71 -24.32 25.95
N VAL A 158 20.61 -23.51 25.40
CA VAL A 158 21.84 -23.10 26.07
C VAL A 158 21.66 -21.63 26.42
N VAL A 159 21.22 -21.37 27.65
CA VAL A 159 20.98 -20.02 28.17
C VAL A 159 22.22 -19.54 28.93
N LEU A 160 23.30 -19.26 28.19
CA LEU A 160 24.37 -18.42 28.72
C LEU A 160 24.07 -16.97 28.30
N PRO A 161 24.08 -16.00 29.22
CA PRO A 161 23.75 -14.60 28.90
C PRO A 161 24.57 -14.03 27.74
N ALA A 162 25.83 -14.45 27.60
CA ALA A 162 26.70 -14.05 26.49
C ALA A 162 26.23 -14.57 25.12
N ASP A 163 25.61 -15.75 25.06
CA ASP A 163 25.08 -16.31 23.82
C ASP A 163 23.74 -15.65 23.44
N VAL A 164 22.93 -15.26 24.44
CA VAL A 164 21.73 -14.44 24.22
C VAL A 164 22.09 -13.06 23.69
N ILE A 165 23.14 -12.43 24.23
CA ILE A 165 23.66 -11.15 23.73
C ILE A 165 24.15 -11.30 22.30
N LYS A 166 24.92 -12.33 21.96
CA LYS A 166 25.35 -12.59 20.57
C LYS A 166 24.19 -12.79 19.60
N VAL A 167 23.12 -13.47 20.02
CA VAL A 167 21.91 -13.65 19.21
C VAL A 167 21.20 -12.31 19.01
N LEU A 168 21.00 -11.54 20.08
CA LEU A 168 20.39 -10.21 20.00
C LEU A 168 21.22 -9.25 19.15
N GLU A 169 22.55 -9.28 19.26
CA GLU A 169 23.47 -8.48 18.44
C GLU A 169 23.47 -8.92 16.98
N SER A 170 23.24 -10.21 16.69
CA SER A 170 23.20 -10.72 15.32
C SER A 170 22.02 -10.20 14.49
N ASP A 171 20.94 -9.73 15.12
CA ASP A 171 19.83 -9.04 14.47
C ASP A 171 20.19 -7.60 14.04
N PHE A 172 21.26 -7.02 14.60
CA PHE A 172 21.74 -5.66 14.30
C PHE A 172 23.01 -5.63 13.46
N VAL A 173 23.70 -6.77 13.27
CA VAL A 173 24.81 -6.87 12.34
C VAL A 173 24.24 -6.98 10.93
N GLU A 174 24.39 -5.92 10.14
CA GLU A 174 24.17 -5.92 8.71
C GLU A 174 25.22 -6.87 8.08
N ARG A 175 24.92 -8.17 8.04
CA ARG A 175 25.76 -9.13 7.35
C ARG A 175 25.83 -8.67 5.90
N ALA A 176 27.02 -8.34 5.42
CA ALA A 176 27.27 -8.32 3.98
C ALA A 176 26.80 -9.69 3.48
N SER A 177 25.66 -9.71 2.80
CA SER A 177 24.95 -10.93 2.47
C SER A 177 25.83 -11.78 1.57
N GLU A 178 26.54 -12.73 2.15
CA GLU A 178 26.93 -13.93 1.42
C GLU A 178 25.62 -14.65 1.11
N ASP A 179 25.29 -14.61 -0.17
CA ASP A 179 24.15 -15.21 -0.85
C ASP A 179 22.77 -14.64 -0.52
N SER A 180 22.37 -13.62 -1.29
CA SER A 180 20.95 -13.33 -1.52
C SER A 180 20.31 -14.55 -2.21
N HIS A 181 19.85 -15.53 -1.42
CA HIS A 181 19.20 -16.72 -1.95
C HIS A 181 17.94 -16.30 -2.73
N MET A 182 17.99 -16.46 -4.06
CA MET A 182 16.86 -16.19 -4.93
C MET A 182 15.73 -17.17 -4.62
N SER A 183 14.50 -16.68 -4.54
CA SER A 183 13.34 -17.56 -4.40
C SER A 183 13.19 -18.44 -5.65
N GLN A 184 12.53 -19.60 -5.50
CA GLN A 184 12.14 -20.40 -6.67
C GLN A 184 11.28 -19.61 -7.65
N GLU A 185 10.46 -18.66 -7.15
CA GLU A 185 9.69 -17.75 -8.01
C GLU A 185 10.61 -16.78 -8.78
N ASP A 186 11.70 -16.32 -8.17
CA ASP A 186 12.67 -15.42 -8.81
C ASP A 186 13.46 -16.13 -9.91
N LEU A 187 13.86 -17.38 -9.65
CA LEU A 187 14.52 -18.22 -10.67
C LEU A 187 13.60 -18.49 -11.87
N LEU A 188 12.32 -18.77 -11.62
CA LEU A 188 11.32 -18.95 -12.68
C LEU A 188 11.10 -17.65 -13.47
N PHE A 189 11.05 -16.51 -12.78
CA PHE A 189 10.94 -15.20 -13.41
C PHE A 189 12.14 -14.92 -14.33
N LEU A 190 13.37 -15.08 -13.82
CA LEU A 190 14.59 -14.84 -14.60
C LEU A 190 14.65 -15.75 -15.84
N SER A 191 14.39 -17.05 -15.65
CA SER A 191 14.37 -18.02 -16.76
C SER A 191 13.37 -17.64 -17.85
N LYS A 192 12.21 -17.13 -17.46
CA LYS A 192 11.16 -16.71 -18.40
C LYS A 192 11.53 -15.45 -19.17
N MET A 193 12.19 -14.50 -18.51
CA MET A 193 12.62 -13.24 -19.10
C MET A 193 13.79 -13.46 -20.06
N GLU A 194 14.82 -14.20 -19.63
CA GLU A 194 16.00 -14.52 -20.43
C GLU A 194 15.62 -15.22 -21.74
N LYS A 195 14.66 -16.16 -21.70
CA LYS A 195 14.21 -16.89 -22.89
C LYS A 195 13.30 -16.11 -23.82
N GLY A 196 12.63 -15.07 -23.34
CA GLY A 196 11.55 -14.42 -24.09
C GLY A 196 11.81 -12.98 -24.51
N ILE A 197 12.87 -12.34 -24.03
CA ILE A 197 13.26 -11.01 -24.52
C ILE A 197 13.77 -11.15 -25.96
N ARG A 198 13.13 -10.44 -26.89
CA ARG A 198 13.49 -10.43 -28.31
C ARG A 198 13.51 -8.99 -28.81
N LEU A 199 14.56 -8.61 -29.52
CA LEU A 199 14.56 -7.38 -30.30
C LEU A 199 13.91 -7.68 -31.65
N LYS A 200 12.83 -6.97 -31.97
CA LYS A 200 12.18 -7.04 -33.28
C LYS A 200 12.96 -6.25 -34.32
N ASP A 201 12.75 -6.58 -35.59
CA ASP A 201 13.37 -5.90 -36.73
C ASP A 201 12.98 -4.41 -36.82
N ASP A 202 11.89 -4.02 -36.18
CA ASP A 202 11.44 -2.62 -36.04
C ASP A 202 12.16 -1.85 -34.91
N GLY A 203 13.12 -2.48 -34.22
CA GLY A 203 13.88 -1.89 -33.13
C GLY A 203 13.18 -1.93 -31.76
N HIS A 204 12.00 -2.54 -31.65
CA HIS A 204 11.29 -2.66 -30.37
C HIS A 204 11.64 -3.95 -29.63
N TYR A 205 11.84 -3.85 -28.31
CA TYR A 205 11.96 -5.02 -27.45
C TYR A 205 10.59 -5.61 -27.15
N GLU A 206 10.41 -6.88 -27.49
CA GLU A 206 9.33 -7.73 -27.00
C GLU A 206 9.81 -8.54 -25.80
N MET A 207 8.95 -8.66 -24.79
CA MET A 207 9.26 -9.38 -23.55
C MET A 207 8.01 -10.11 -23.06
N PRO A 208 8.11 -11.35 -22.57
CA PRO A 208 6.95 -12.13 -22.16
C PRO A 208 6.41 -11.63 -20.82
N LEU A 209 5.09 -11.70 -20.65
CA LEU A 209 4.45 -11.39 -19.37
C LEU A 209 4.75 -12.49 -18.34
N PRO A 210 5.34 -12.18 -17.16
CA PRO A 210 5.85 -13.15 -16.20
C PRO A 210 4.77 -13.74 -15.29
N PHE A 211 3.75 -14.38 -15.86
CA PHE A 211 2.75 -15.13 -15.08
C PHE A 211 3.34 -16.34 -14.34
N LYS A 212 2.85 -16.59 -13.10
CA LYS A 212 3.31 -17.66 -12.20
C LYS A 212 3.04 -19.10 -12.68
N LYS A 213 1.85 -19.38 -13.21
CA LYS A 213 1.39 -20.74 -13.58
C LYS A 213 0.96 -20.83 -15.06
N GLY A 214 1.57 -20.03 -15.94
CA GLY A 214 1.21 -19.93 -17.37
C GLY A 214 0.28 -18.75 -17.69
N ARG A 215 -0.05 -18.54 -18.98
CA ARG A 215 -0.92 -17.43 -19.41
C ARG A 215 -2.34 -17.66 -18.87
N PRO A 216 -2.86 -16.79 -18.01
CA PRO A 216 -4.22 -16.94 -17.50
C PRO A 216 -5.24 -16.75 -18.63
N ASN A 217 -6.39 -17.42 -18.49
CA ASN A 217 -7.53 -17.13 -19.34
C ASN A 217 -8.08 -15.75 -18.95
N LEU A 218 -7.82 -14.75 -19.79
CA LEU A 218 -8.29 -13.38 -19.58
C LEU A 218 -9.59 -13.18 -20.37
N PRO A 219 -10.71 -12.80 -19.73
CA PRO A 219 -11.95 -12.53 -20.44
C PRO A 219 -11.81 -11.31 -21.36
N ASP A 220 -12.59 -11.29 -22.44
CA ASP A 220 -12.61 -10.17 -23.38
C ASP A 220 -13.11 -8.89 -22.68
N ASN A 221 -12.20 -7.94 -22.47
CA ASN A 221 -12.48 -6.66 -21.84
C ASN A 221 -12.78 -5.54 -22.86
N LYS A 222 -12.94 -5.86 -24.15
CA LYS A 222 -13.13 -4.87 -25.23
C LYS A 222 -14.33 -3.96 -24.97
N VAL A 223 -15.45 -4.49 -24.50
CA VAL A 223 -16.65 -3.70 -24.20
C VAL A 223 -16.35 -2.67 -23.10
N CYS A 224 -15.67 -3.09 -22.04
CA CYS A 224 -15.26 -2.20 -20.94
C CYS A 224 -14.24 -1.15 -21.41
N ALA A 225 -13.27 -1.54 -22.24
CA ALA A 225 -12.27 -0.64 -22.79
C ALA A 225 -12.91 0.45 -23.67
N ILE A 226 -13.85 0.07 -24.54
CA ILE A 226 -14.61 1.02 -25.38
C ILE A 226 -15.46 1.96 -24.51
N HIS A 227 -16.11 1.43 -23.47
CA HIS A 227 -16.88 2.26 -22.55
C HIS A 227 -15.99 3.31 -21.86
N ARG A 228 -14.83 2.89 -21.33
CA ARG A 228 -13.85 3.79 -20.71
C ARG A 228 -13.35 4.85 -21.69
N LEU A 229 -13.10 4.48 -22.95
CA LEU A 229 -12.70 5.41 -24.00
C LEU A 229 -13.77 6.49 -24.24
N ARG A 230 -15.05 6.10 -24.35
CA ARG A 230 -16.15 7.06 -24.52
C ARG A 230 -16.27 8.00 -23.30
N CYS A 231 -16.08 7.48 -22.10
CA CYS A 231 -16.10 8.30 -20.89
C CYS A 231 -14.92 9.29 -20.85
N LEU A 232 -13.73 8.86 -21.25
CA LEU A 232 -12.56 9.73 -21.40
C LEU A 232 -12.83 10.82 -22.44
N GLU A 233 -13.38 10.48 -23.60
CA GLU A 233 -13.72 11.43 -24.65
C GLU A 233 -14.69 12.52 -24.13
N ARG A 234 -15.74 12.12 -23.40
CA ARG A 234 -16.66 13.08 -22.77
C ARG A 234 -15.95 13.97 -21.75
N LYS A 235 -15.05 13.40 -20.93
CA LYS A 235 -14.28 14.15 -19.91
C LYS A 235 -13.37 15.20 -20.57
N LEU A 236 -12.72 14.82 -21.67
CA LEU A 236 -11.87 15.71 -22.47
C LEU A 236 -12.68 16.84 -23.13
N LYS A 237 -13.86 16.54 -23.68
CA LYS A 237 -14.77 17.56 -24.24
C LYS A 237 -15.30 18.53 -23.17
N ARG A 238 -15.57 18.02 -21.97
CA ARG A 238 -16.12 18.82 -20.86
C ARG A 238 -15.07 19.74 -20.22
N ASN A 239 -13.82 19.30 -20.07
CA ASN A 239 -12.77 20.06 -19.39
C ASN A 239 -11.59 20.34 -20.34
N LYS A 240 -11.52 21.59 -20.82
CA LYS A 240 -10.48 22.08 -21.74
C LYS A 240 -9.06 22.02 -21.13
N GLN A 241 -8.93 22.27 -19.83
CA GLN A 241 -7.63 22.21 -19.15
C GLN A 241 -7.12 20.77 -19.08
N TYR A 242 -7.98 19.84 -18.64
CA TYR A 242 -7.66 18.40 -18.59
C TYR A 242 -7.29 17.84 -19.98
N HIS A 243 -7.95 18.31 -21.04
CA HIS A 243 -7.59 17.95 -22.41
C HIS A 243 -6.19 18.42 -22.82
N LYS A 244 -5.82 19.65 -22.45
CA LYS A 244 -4.49 20.20 -22.74
C LYS A 244 -3.39 19.40 -22.01
N ASP A 245 -3.60 19.12 -20.73
CA ASP A 245 -2.64 18.37 -19.90
C ASP A 245 -2.51 16.93 -20.40
N TYR A 246 -3.63 16.27 -20.75
CA TYR A 246 -3.64 14.92 -21.30
C TYR A 246 -2.91 14.84 -22.65
N LYS A 247 -3.11 15.82 -23.54
CA LYS A 247 -2.42 15.85 -24.83
C LYS A 247 -0.92 16.04 -24.67
N THR A 248 -0.51 16.98 -23.83
CA THR A 248 0.91 17.24 -23.53
C THR A 248 1.58 15.97 -22.99
N PHE A 249 0.94 15.28 -22.05
CA PHE A 249 1.45 14.01 -21.52
C PHE A 249 1.61 12.91 -22.57
N MET A 250 0.68 12.82 -23.55
CA MET A 250 0.76 11.81 -24.62
C MET A 250 1.82 12.16 -25.66
N ASP A 251 2.05 13.44 -25.92
CA ASP A 251 3.06 13.94 -26.86
C ASP A 251 4.49 13.90 -26.26
N GLU A 252 4.63 13.95 -24.93
CA GLU A 252 5.92 13.88 -24.21
C GLU A 252 6.49 12.46 -24.04
N ARG A 253 5.85 11.43 -24.61
CA ARG A 253 6.40 10.06 -24.56
C ARG A 253 7.42 9.84 -25.70
N PRO A 254 8.67 9.46 -25.39
CA PRO A 254 9.64 9.02 -26.38
C PRO A 254 9.29 7.65 -26.98
#